data_AF-A0A950D1P5-F1
#
_entry.id   AF-A0A950D1P5-F1
#
_cell.length_a   1.000
_cell.length_b   1.000
_cell.length_c   1.000
_cell.angle_alpha   90.00
_cell.angle_beta   90.00
_cell.angle_gamma   90.00
#
_symmetry.space_group_name_H-M   'P 1'
#
loop_
_entity.id
_entity.type
_entity.pdbx_description
1 polymer ?
#
loop_
_entity_poly.entity_id
_entity_poly.type
_entity_poly.pdbx_seq_one_letter_code
_entity_poly.pdbx_strand_id
1 'polypeptide(L)'
;QAATDFVEIRQEGHWKVDLLHHTLNEKGLDTSLAVDMVALQDTYDIALLISGDADGIPGINYVKGRSKHVGVAEFRRGAPADFPTKGASSRLKIAADFVVQVYEADLIRRNLAYRAEVDFPSGASFSPNESSF
;
A
#
# COMPACT_ATOMS: atom_id res chain seq x y z
N GLN A 1 -2.44 -17.74 28.02
CA GLN A 1 -3.40 -17.20 27.03
C GLN A 1 -2.56 -16.51 25.97
N ALA A 2 -2.56 -17.00 24.73
CA ALA A 2 -1.64 -16.51 23.70
C ALA A 2 -2.15 -15.19 23.13
N ALA A 3 -1.27 -14.19 23.00
CA ALA A 3 -1.61 -12.84 22.54
C ALA A 3 -2.19 -12.77 21.10
N THR A 4 -2.12 -13.88 20.36
CA THR A 4 -2.62 -14.03 18.99
C THR A 4 -4.12 -14.27 18.89
N ASP A 5 -4.83 -14.55 20.00
CA ASP A 5 -6.29 -14.80 19.97
C ASP A 5 -7.14 -13.57 19.59
N PHE A 6 -6.52 -12.38 19.48
CA PHE A 6 -7.18 -11.13 19.06
C PHE A 6 -6.75 -10.62 17.69
N VAL A 7 -5.96 -11.41 16.94
CA VAL A 7 -5.48 -11.01 15.61
C VAL A 7 -6.25 -11.78 14.54
N GLU A 8 -7.23 -11.13 13.94
CA GLU A 8 -7.90 -11.64 12.75
C GLU A 8 -7.08 -11.21 11.51
N ILE A 9 -6.65 -12.20 10.72
CA ILE A 9 -5.97 -11.95 9.45
C ILE A 9 -6.97 -12.22 8.34
N ARG A 10 -7.30 -11.19 7.57
CA ARG A 10 -8.10 -11.29 6.36
C ARG A 10 -7.24 -11.05 5.13
N GLN A 11 -7.34 -11.95 4.16
CA GLN A 11 -6.70 -11.77 2.86
C GLN A 11 -7.78 -11.32 1.88
N GLU A 12 -7.83 -10.01 1.63
CA GLU A 12 -8.77 -9.38 0.71
C GLU A 12 -8.03 -8.81 -0.50
N GLY A 13 -8.64 -8.88 -1.69
CA GLY A 13 -8.06 -8.39 -2.95
C GLY A 13 -8.48 -9.22 -4.16
N HIS A 14 -8.88 -8.55 -5.24
CA HIS A 14 -9.25 -9.19 -6.50
C HIS A 14 -8.28 -8.81 -7.62
N TRP A 15 -7.69 -9.83 -8.25
CA TRP A 15 -6.91 -9.65 -9.47
C TRP A 15 -7.86 -9.75 -10.66
N LYS A 16 -8.07 -8.63 -11.36
CA LYS A 16 -8.79 -8.64 -12.62
C LYS A 16 -7.80 -8.96 -13.74
N VAL A 17 -7.94 -10.15 -14.31
CA VAL A 17 -7.19 -10.55 -15.50
C VAL A 17 -7.90 -10.00 -16.73
N ASP A 18 -7.26 -9.10 -17.45
CA ASP A 18 -7.66 -8.73 -18.79
C ASP A 18 -6.94 -9.64 -19.78
N LEU A 19 -7.66 -10.67 -20.25
CA LEU A 19 -7.15 -11.66 -21.20
C LEU A 19 -6.93 -11.09 -22.60
N LEU A 20 -7.58 -9.97 -22.95
CA LEU A 20 -7.45 -9.34 -24.27
C LEU A 20 -6.20 -8.46 -24.35
N HIS A 21 -5.86 -7.79 -23.26
CA HIS A 21 -4.69 -6.92 -23.19
C HIS A 21 -3.49 -7.58 -22.49
N HIS A 22 -3.61 -8.83 -22.06
CA HIS A 22 -2.63 -9.54 -21.23
C HIS A 22 -2.18 -8.71 -20.01
N THR A 23 -3.10 -7.95 -19.41
CA THR A 23 -2.81 -7.13 -18.22
C THR A 23 -3.46 -7.72 -16.99
N LEU A 24 -2.71 -7.71 -15.88
CA LEU A 24 -3.23 -7.97 -14.55
C LEU A 24 -3.46 -6.62 -13.90
N ASN A 25 -4.71 -6.30 -13.58
CA ASN A 25 -5.05 -5.09 -12.86
C ASN A 25 -5.64 -5.47 -11.50
N GLU A 26 -4.98 -5.04 -10.43
CA GLU A 26 -5.53 -5.17 -9.09
C GLU A 26 -6.73 -4.22 -8.98
N LYS A 27 -7.90 -4.75 -8.61
CA LYS A 27 -9.11 -3.93 -8.50
C LYS A 27 -9.82 -4.18 -7.19
N GLY A 28 -10.16 -3.10 -6.51
CA GLY A 28 -11.08 -3.11 -5.38
C GLY A 28 -10.45 -3.33 -4.01
N LEU A 29 -9.11 -3.39 -3.93
CA LEU A 29 -8.42 -3.39 -2.63
C LEU A 29 -8.70 -2.09 -1.88
N ASP A 30 -8.54 -0.92 -2.52
CA ASP A 30 -8.79 0.37 -1.85
C ASP A 30 -10.24 0.51 -1.38
N THR A 31 -11.19 0.01 -2.18
CA THR A 31 -12.61 0.03 -1.82
C THR A 31 -12.93 -0.93 -0.68
N SER A 32 -12.34 -2.13 -0.66
CA SER A 32 -12.56 -3.08 0.44
C SER A 32 -11.93 -2.55 1.73
N LEU A 33 -10.71 -2.02 1.67
CA LEU A 33 -10.06 -1.36 2.80
C LEU A 33 -10.90 -0.20 3.37
N ALA A 34 -11.45 0.66 2.50
CA ALA A 34 -12.29 1.77 2.93
C ALA A 34 -13.62 1.29 3.54
N VAL A 35 -14.26 0.27 2.94
CA VAL A 35 -15.50 -0.31 3.43
C VAL A 35 -15.29 -0.97 4.80
N ASP A 36 -14.22 -1.75 4.95
CA ASP A 36 -13.91 -2.42 6.22
C ASP A 36 -13.58 -1.43 7.33
N MET A 37 -12.80 -0.39 7.01
CA MET A 37 -12.53 0.71 7.94
C MET A 37 -13.83 1.34 8.46
N VAL A 38 -14.83 1.53 7.60
CA VAL A 38 -16.12 2.10 8.00
C VAL A 38 -17.01 1.08 8.73
N ALA A 39 -17.09 -0.15 8.24
CA ALA A 39 -17.97 -1.19 8.77
C ALA A 39 -17.52 -1.67 10.16
N LEU A 40 -16.21 -1.72 10.41
CA LEU A 40 -15.62 -2.18 11.66
C LEU A 40 -15.31 -1.03 12.62
N GLN A 41 -15.73 0.20 12.34
CA GLN A 41 -15.39 1.36 13.17
C GLN A 41 -15.72 1.21 14.66
N ASP A 42 -16.74 0.41 15.00
CA ASP A 42 -17.15 0.19 16.40
C ASP A 42 -16.31 -0.88 17.11
N THR A 43 -15.48 -1.64 16.39
CA THR A 43 -14.64 -2.70 16.94
C THR A 43 -13.20 -2.26 17.23
N TYR A 44 -12.81 -1.05 16.82
CA TYR A 44 -11.48 -0.51 17.04
C TYR A 44 -11.50 0.93 17.55
N ASP A 45 -10.45 1.33 18.25
CA ASP A 45 -10.21 2.73 18.66
C ASP A 45 -9.19 3.43 17.75
N ILE A 46 -8.24 2.64 17.24
CA ILE A 46 -7.13 3.11 16.40
C ILE A 46 -7.10 2.27 15.12
N ALA A 47 -7.18 2.92 13.96
CA ALA A 47 -6.92 2.30 12.66
C ALA A 47 -5.48 2.60 12.22
N LEU A 48 -4.75 1.56 11.82
CA LEU A 48 -3.43 1.70 11.19
C LEU A 48 -3.55 1.32 9.71
N LEU A 49 -3.48 2.32 8.82
CA LEU A 49 -3.48 2.09 7.38
C LEU A 49 -2.06 1.98 6.87
N ILE A 50 -1.70 0.82 6.33
CA ILE A 50 -0.40 0.60 5.70
C ILE A 50 -0.59 0.77 4.20
N SER A 51 -0.39 1.99 3.69
CA SER A 51 -0.51 2.29 2.27
C SER A 51 0.30 3.51 1.89
N GLY A 52 0.80 3.52 0.65
CA GLY A 52 1.37 4.71 0.01
C GLY A 52 0.35 5.53 -0.78
N ASP A 53 -0.89 5.04 -0.88
CA ASP A 53 -1.94 5.66 -1.71
C ASP A 53 -2.76 6.69 -0.93
N ALA A 54 -3.05 7.81 -1.59
CA ALA A 54 -3.89 8.89 -1.07
C ALA A 54 -5.39 8.63 -1.28
N ASP A 55 -5.78 7.61 -2.03
CA ASP A 55 -7.20 7.31 -2.29
C ASP A 55 -7.97 6.87 -1.04
N GLY A 56 -7.27 6.47 0.03
CA GLY A 56 -7.86 6.18 1.35
C GLY A 56 -8.31 7.41 2.17
N ILE A 57 -7.94 8.63 1.77
CA ILE A 57 -8.22 9.86 2.54
C ILE A 57 -9.70 10.06 2.90
N PRO A 58 -10.68 9.82 2.00
CA PRO A 58 -12.09 9.94 2.34
C PRO A 58 -12.52 9.01 3.49
N GLY A 59 -12.01 7.78 3.51
CA GLY A 59 -12.25 6.81 4.59
C GLY A 59 -11.66 7.28 5.91
N ILE A 60 -10.40 7.76 5.88
CA ILE A 60 -9.71 8.32 7.05
C ILE A 60 -10.52 9.47 7.67
N ASN A 61 -10.96 10.42 6.85
CA ASN A 61 -11.72 11.58 7.33
C ASN A 61 -13.07 11.17 7.95
N TYR A 62 -13.73 10.15 7.38
CA TYR A 62 -15.02 9.65 7.86
C TYR A 62 -14.92 9.03 9.26
N VAL A 63 -13.90 8.21 9.51
CA VAL A 63 -13.72 7.54 10.81
C VAL A 63 -13.13 8.48 11.85
N LYS A 64 -12.27 9.43 11.45
CA LYS A 64 -11.83 10.52 12.33
C LYS A 64 -12.99 11.39 12.82
N GLY A 65 -13.96 11.65 11.95
CA GLY A 65 -15.20 12.34 12.32
C GLY A 65 -16.03 11.61 13.40
N ARG A 66 -15.74 10.33 13.67
CA ARG A 66 -16.35 9.51 14.72
C ARG A 66 -15.45 9.32 15.94
N SER A 67 -14.51 10.23 16.15
CA SER A 67 -13.57 10.20 17.28
C SER A 67 -12.65 8.97 17.29
N LYS A 68 -12.34 8.42 16.11
CA LYS A 68 -11.34 7.35 15.96
C LYS A 68 -9.98 7.94 15.62
N HIS A 69 -8.92 7.29 16.09
CA HIS A 69 -7.56 7.65 15.72
C HIS A 69 -7.11 6.90 14.47
N VAL A 70 -6.42 7.59 13.57
CA VAL A 70 -5.93 6.98 12.34
C VAL A 70 -4.45 7.29 12.13
N GLY A 71 -3.65 6.23 12.09
CA GLY A 71 -2.23 6.28 11.70
C GLY A 71 -2.03 5.75 10.30
N VAL A 72 -1.10 6.34 9.54
CA VAL A 72 -0.71 5.84 8.22
C VAL A 72 0.75 5.41 8.24
N ALA A 73 1.06 4.24 7.71
CA ALA A 73 2.43 3.80 7.47
C ALA A 73 2.69 3.72 5.96
N GLU A 74 3.65 4.52 5.48
CA GLU A 74 4.08 4.55 4.08
C GLU A 74 5.44 3.86 3.94
N PHE A 75 5.57 2.97 2.97
CA PHE A 75 6.87 2.44 2.57
C PHE A 75 7.48 3.27 1.44
N ARG A 76 8.76 3.60 1.55
CA ARG A 76 9.49 4.39 0.54
C ARG A 76 10.74 3.66 0.09
N ARG A 77 10.91 3.57 -1.23
CA ARG A 77 12.10 3.00 -1.86
C ARG A 77 13.28 3.97 -1.73
N GLY A 78 14.45 3.51 -1.28
CA GLY A 78 15.61 4.36 -1.03
C GLY A 78 15.81 4.76 0.43
N ALA A 79 16.58 5.83 0.65
CA ALA A 79 16.94 6.34 1.97
C ALA A 79 16.21 7.67 2.29
N PRO A 80 16.11 8.06 3.58
CA PRO A 80 15.53 9.35 3.97
C PRO A 80 16.14 10.56 3.24
N ALA A 81 17.43 10.49 2.91
CA ALA A 81 18.16 11.54 2.21
C ALA A 81 17.70 11.75 0.75
N ASP A 82 17.13 10.72 0.12
CA ASP A 82 16.71 10.76 -1.28
C ASP A 82 15.37 11.49 -1.47
N PHE A 83 14.66 11.74 -0.37
CA PHE A 83 13.38 12.44 -0.36
C PHE A 83 13.52 13.76 0.39
N PRO A 84 14.01 14.82 -0.27
CA PRO A 84 13.94 16.16 0.30
C PRO A 84 12.47 16.46 0.62
N THR A 85 12.24 17.05 1.78
CA THR A 85 10.98 17.18 2.54
C THR A 85 9.78 17.80 1.82
N LYS A 86 9.87 18.08 0.51
CA LYS A 86 8.86 18.73 -0.33
C LYS A 86 8.61 17.87 -1.56
N GLY A 87 7.52 17.09 -1.58
CA GLY A 87 7.19 16.35 -2.80
C GLY A 87 5.82 15.68 -2.80
N ALA A 88 5.62 14.64 -2.00
CA ALA A 88 4.49 13.73 -2.23
C ALA A 88 3.69 13.32 -0.98
N SER A 89 4.08 13.75 0.23
CA SER A 89 3.49 13.26 1.49
C SER A 89 2.45 14.19 2.13
N SER A 90 2.03 15.27 1.46
CA SER A 90 1.25 16.32 2.14
C SER A 90 -0.17 15.87 2.50
N ARG A 91 -0.89 15.15 1.63
CA ARG A 91 -2.33 14.92 1.82
C ARG A 91 -2.63 13.88 2.89
N LEU A 92 -1.87 12.78 2.95
CA LEU A 92 -2.00 11.77 4.01
C LEU A 92 -1.54 12.31 5.37
N LYS A 93 -0.48 13.13 5.40
CA LYS A 93 -0.04 13.82 6.63
C LYS A 93 -1.06 14.83 7.17
N ILE A 94 -1.88 15.41 6.30
CA ILE A 94 -2.97 16.31 6.72
C ILE A 94 -4.18 15.51 7.21
N ALA A 95 -4.48 14.38 6.58
CA ALA A 95 -5.67 13.59 6.90
C ALA A 95 -5.48 12.71 8.16
N ALA A 96 -4.34 12.02 8.28
CA ALA A 96 -4.05 11.12 9.39
C ALA A 96 -3.58 11.86 10.65
N ASP A 97 -3.73 11.24 11.82
CA ASP A 97 -3.22 11.78 13.08
C ASP A 97 -1.70 11.67 13.18
N PHE A 98 -1.14 10.61 12.62
CA PHE A 98 0.30 10.46 12.47
C PHE A 98 0.64 9.66 11.21
N VAL A 99 1.81 9.94 10.65
CA VAL A 99 2.34 9.21 9.50
C VAL A 99 3.73 8.70 9.82
N VAL A 100 3.91 7.39 9.71
CA VAL A 100 5.20 6.72 9.83
C VAL A 100 5.72 6.44 8.43
N GLN A 101 6.94 6.88 8.15
CA GLN A 101 7.60 6.59 6.87
C GLN A 101 8.68 5.54 7.12
N VAL A 102 8.54 4.40 6.46
CA VAL A 102 9.47 3.28 6.55
C VAL A 102 10.28 3.22 5.25
N TYR A 103 11.58 3.43 5.37
CA TYR A 103 12.47 3.46 4.22
C TYR A 103 13.07 2.08 3.94
N GLU A 104 13.18 1.73 2.65
CA GLU A 104 13.81 0.49 2.19
C GLU A 104 15.22 0.34 2.77
N ALA A 105 16.01 1.44 2.79
CA ALA A 105 17.36 1.42 3.34
C ALA A 105 17.39 1.00 4.83
N ASP A 106 16.40 1.42 5.62
CA ASP A 106 16.30 1.05 7.04
C ASP A 106 15.90 -0.40 7.22
N LEU A 107 15.01 -0.92 6.36
CA LEU A 107 14.59 -2.32 6.39
C LEU A 107 15.74 -3.26 6.02
N ILE A 108 16.48 -2.94 4.95
CA ILE A 108 17.66 -3.71 4.52
C ILE A 108 18.73 -3.68 5.61
N ARG A 109 19.02 -2.48 6.16
CA ARG A 109 20.04 -2.32 7.22
C ARG A 109 19.73 -3.15 8.46
N ARG A 110 18.45 -3.31 8.81
CA ARG A 110 18.00 -4.10 9.97
C ARG A 110 17.79 -5.58 9.65
N ASN A 111 18.10 -6.02 8.43
CA ASN A 111 17.86 -7.39 7.95
C ASN A 111 16.38 -7.80 8.05
N LEU A 112 15.47 -6.85 7.85
CA LEU A 112 14.01 -7.04 7.87
C LEU A 112 13.40 -7.14 6.47
N ALA A 113 14.16 -6.79 5.43
CA ALA A 113 13.75 -6.95 4.04
C ALA A 113 14.97 -7.26 3.18
N TYR A 114 14.72 -7.90 2.04
CA TYR A 114 15.69 -8.10 0.98
C TYR A 114 15.12 -7.53 -0.32
N ARG A 115 16.01 -7.13 -1.24
CA ARG A 115 15.57 -6.74 -2.58
C ARG A 115 15.38 -8.03 -3.38
N ALA A 116 14.13 -8.38 -3.70
CA ALA A 116 13.87 -9.49 -4.60
C ALA A 116 14.51 -9.18 -5.97
N GLU A 117 15.21 -10.16 -6.54
CA GLU A 117 15.67 -10.06 -7.93
C GLU A 117 14.43 -10.04 -8.83
N VAL A 118 14.53 -9.33 -9.96
CA VAL A 118 13.39 -9.19 -10.88
C VAL A 118 13.23 -10.51 -11.63
N ASP A 119 12.33 -11.38 -11.17
CA ASP A 119 12.07 -12.70 -11.80
C ASP A 119 11.44 -12.60 -13.20
N PHE A 120 11.09 -11.39 -13.68
CA PHE A 120 10.59 -11.16 -15.02
C PHE A 120 11.45 -10.11 -15.74
N PRO A 121 12.10 -10.45 -16.87
CA PRO A 121 12.74 -9.44 -17.69
C PRO A 121 11.64 -8.53 -18.27
N SER A 122 11.45 -7.37 -17.65
CA SER A 122 10.72 -6.23 -18.20
C SER A 122 11.55 -5.68 -19.37
N GLY A 123 11.52 -6.40 -20.49
CA GLY A 123 12.40 -6.15 -21.63
C GLY A 123 12.34 -7.19 -22.75
N ALA A 124 11.21 -7.87 -22.95
CA ALA A 124 10.96 -8.49 -24.26
C ALA A 124 10.42 -7.40 -25.20
N SER A 125 11.31 -6.54 -25.68
CA SER A 125 11.03 -5.74 -26.88
C SER A 125 10.83 -6.71 -28.03
N PHE A 126 9.59 -6.84 -28.51
CA PHE A 126 9.28 -7.54 -29.74
C PHE A 126 9.96 -6.79 -30.90
N SER A 127 11.11 -7.29 -31.35
CA SER A 127 11.73 -6.85 -32.61
C SER A 127 11.02 -7.59 -33.76
N PRO A 128 10.31 -6.91 -34.66
CA PRO A 128 9.83 -7.54 -35.88
C PRO A 128 11.03 -7.58 -36.83
N ASN A 129 11.88 -8.59 -36.71
CA ASN A 129 12.91 -8.80 -37.72
C ASN A 129 12.31 -9.53 -38.91
N GLU A 130 12.49 -8.92 -40.08
CA GLU A 130 12.26 -9.48 -41.39
C GLU A 130 12.77 -10.92 -41.49
N SER A 131 11.96 -11.78 -42.10
CA SER A 131 12.48 -12.90 -42.87
C SER A 131 11.53 -13.20 -44.02
N SER A 132 12.07 -12.97 -45.20
CA SER A 132 11.55 -13.23 -46.53
C SER A 132 10.98 -14.64 -46.70
N PHE A 133 9.88 -14.74 -47.46
CA PHE A 133 9.63 -15.77 -48.47
C PHE A 133 8.79 -15.15 -49.59
#